data_AF-A0A6P7QDV3-F1
#
_entry.id   AF-A0A6P7QDV3-F1
#
_cell.length_a   1.000
_cell.length_b   1.000
_cell.length_c   1.000
_cell.angle_alpha   90.00
_cell.angle_beta   90.00
_cell.angle_gamma   90.00
#
_symmetry.space_group_name_H-M   'P 1'
#
loop_
_entity.id
_entity.type
_entity.pdbx_description
1 polymer ?
#
loop_
_entity_poly.entity_id
_entity_poly.type
_entity_poly.pdbx_seq_one_letter_code
_entity_poly.pdbx_strand_id
1 'polypeptide(L)'
;METAYLKKCFGTCLTQALAEVARVRPSDPIEYLAHWLYHYRSITVAEEKRRQEELQLKEARDRSAEEAKTTEMLKEEGYQIQQKCEKCHQELPSTSFSSDKTPALQEDTAPLEEKTMRQESRPGASSVISEMPQRAIPS
;
A
#
# COMPACT_ATOMS: atom_id res chain seq x y z
N MET A 1 -31.46 12.44 33.32
CA MET A 1 -30.23 12.02 32.59
C MET A 1 -29.94 12.90 31.37
N GLU A 2 -30.86 13.76 30.98
CA GLU A 2 -30.96 14.33 29.63
C GLU A 2 -30.00 15.51 29.45
N THR A 3 -29.70 16.23 30.53
CA THR A 3 -28.83 17.41 30.52
C THR A 3 -27.37 17.06 30.22
N ALA A 4 -26.85 15.95 30.75
CA ALA A 4 -25.48 15.49 30.48
C ALA A 4 -25.32 15.07 29.00
N TYR A 5 -26.33 14.39 28.46
CA TYR A 5 -26.36 14.01 27.05
C TYR A 5 -26.40 15.26 26.14
N LEU A 6 -27.28 16.22 26.45
CA LEU A 6 -27.41 17.44 25.66
C LEU A 6 -26.12 18.28 25.69
N LYS A 7 -25.47 18.38 26.85
CA LYS A 7 -24.16 19.03 26.99
C LYS A 7 -23.08 18.33 26.16
N LYS A 8 -23.07 17.00 26.12
CA LYS A 8 -22.08 16.23 25.34
C LYS A 8 -22.28 16.40 23.83
N CYS A 9 -23.52 16.31 23.35
CA CYS A 9 -23.82 16.33 21.93
C CYS A 9 -23.85 17.74 21.33
N PHE A 10 -24.38 18.71 22.09
CA PHE A 10 -24.65 20.06 21.60
C PHE A 10 -23.92 21.17 22.36
N GLY A 11 -23.22 20.85 23.45
CA GLY A 11 -22.61 21.88 24.29
C GLY A 11 -21.58 22.71 23.54
N THR A 12 -20.65 22.06 22.83
CA THR A 12 -19.60 22.75 22.07
C THR A 12 -20.17 23.54 20.88
N CYS A 13 -21.00 22.89 20.06
CA CYS A 13 -21.56 23.52 18.87
C CYS A 13 -22.49 24.69 19.21
N LEU A 14 -23.38 24.54 20.20
CA LEU A 14 -24.26 25.63 20.62
C LEU A 14 -23.48 26.79 21.25
N THR A 15 -22.43 26.52 22.03
CA THR A 15 -21.61 27.59 22.62
C THR A 15 -20.93 28.41 21.53
N GLN A 16 -20.35 27.77 20.51
CA GLN A 16 -19.73 28.45 19.37
C GLN A 16 -20.77 29.21 18.53
N ALA A 17 -21.90 28.58 18.23
CA ALA A 17 -22.96 29.19 17.45
C ALA A 17 -23.56 30.42 18.15
N LEU A 18 -23.81 30.33 19.45
CA LEU A 18 -24.31 31.44 20.26
C LEU A 18 -23.28 32.57 20.41
N ALA A 19 -21.99 32.23 20.52
CA ALA A 19 -20.92 33.24 20.49
C ALA A 19 -20.93 34.00 19.15
N GLU A 20 -21.12 33.28 18.03
CA GLU A 20 -21.18 33.90 16.71
C GLU A 20 -22.42 34.76 16.51
N VAL A 21 -23.59 34.30 16.97
CA VAL A 21 -24.83 35.11 16.97
C VAL A 21 -24.66 36.36 17.83
N ALA A 22 -24.03 36.26 19.01
CA ALA A 22 -23.77 37.40 19.88
C ALA A 22 -22.81 38.43 19.25
N ARG A 23 -21.86 37.95 18.43
CA ARG A 23 -20.90 38.77 17.68
C ARG A 23 -21.55 39.47 16.48
N VAL A 24 -22.31 38.74 15.67
CA VAL A 24 -22.89 39.23 14.40
C VAL A 24 -24.17 40.03 14.63
N ARG A 25 -24.94 39.70 15.67
CA ARG A 25 -26.26 40.29 15.98
C ARG A 25 -27.17 40.37 14.74
N PRO A 26 -27.46 39.23 14.11
CA PRO A 26 -28.34 39.18 12.95
C PRO A 26 -29.76 39.67 13.30
N SER A 27 -30.48 40.18 12.31
CA SER A 27 -31.88 40.61 12.47
C SER A 27 -32.80 39.45 12.85
N ASP A 28 -32.53 38.24 12.33
CA ASP A 28 -33.15 36.99 12.79
C ASP A 28 -32.09 36.04 13.38
N PRO A 29 -31.96 35.98 14.71
CA PRO A 29 -30.98 35.12 15.38
C PRO A 29 -31.34 33.63 15.32
N ILE A 30 -32.62 33.27 15.16
CA ILE A 30 -33.04 31.87 15.13
C ILE A 30 -32.71 31.28 13.76
N GLU A 31 -33.04 31.99 12.69
CA GLU A 31 -32.70 31.58 11.32
C GLU A 31 -31.18 31.50 11.11
N TYR A 32 -30.44 32.50 11.58
CA TYR A 32 -28.99 32.49 11.50
C TYR A 32 -28.38 31.30 12.22
N LEU A 33 -28.87 30.98 13.43
CA LEU A 33 -28.40 29.85 14.22
C LEU A 33 -28.65 28.51 13.50
N ALA A 34 -29.81 28.36 12.86
CA ALA A 34 -30.15 27.16 12.09
C ALA A 34 -29.17 26.94 10.92
N HIS A 35 -28.90 28.00 10.15
CA HIS A 35 -27.92 27.94 9.06
C HIS A 35 -26.50 27.65 9.57
N TRP A 36 -26.09 28.27 10.68
CA TRP A 36 -24.78 28.03 11.27
C TRP A 36 -24.61 26.57 11.70
N LEU A 37 -25.60 26.00 12.39
CA LEU A 37 -25.56 24.60 12.84
C LEU A 37 -25.56 23.61 11.67
N TYR A 38 -26.30 23.91 10.60
CA TYR A 38 -26.28 23.10 9.39
C TYR A 38 -24.87 23.08 8.76
N HIS A 39 -24.24 24.25 8.64
CA HIS A 39 -22.90 24.36 8.09
C HIS A 39 -21.84 23.72 9.00
N TYR A 40 -21.93 23.93 10.30
CA TYR A 40 -21.02 23.36 11.30
C TYR A 40 -20.89 21.84 11.15
N ARG A 41 -22.01 21.12 11.02
CA ARG A 41 -22.00 19.67 10.82
C ARG A 41 -21.17 19.26 9.60
N SER A 42 -21.32 19.97 8.48
CA SER A 42 -20.59 19.67 7.25
C SER A 42 -19.08 19.88 7.41
N ILE A 43 -18.69 20.97 8.10
CA ILE A 43 -17.28 21.27 8.40
C ILE A 43 -16.70 20.20 9.34
N THR A 44 -17.38 19.88 10.44
CA THR A 44 -16.86 18.92 11.43
C THR A 44 -16.58 17.55 10.81
N VAL A 45 -17.48 17.07 9.94
CA VAL A 45 -17.29 15.79 9.23
C VAL A 45 -16.08 15.86 8.30
N ALA A 46 -15.94 16.96 7.56
CA ALA A 46 -14.81 17.15 6.65
C ALA A 46 -13.47 17.26 7.40
N GLU A 47 -13.44 17.96 8.54
CA GLU A 47 -12.24 18.10 9.37
C GLU A 47 -11.81 16.78 10.01
N GLU A 48 -12.76 15.98 10.52
CA GLU A 48 -12.44 14.66 11.07
C GLU A 48 -11.89 13.73 9.99
N LYS A 49 -12.48 13.74 8.79
CA LYS A 49 -11.97 13.00 7.64
C LYS A 49 -10.55 13.43 7.27
N ARG A 50 -10.30 14.75 7.20
CA ARG A 50 -8.98 15.31 6.92
C ARG A 50 -7.95 14.85 7.96
N ARG A 51 -8.31 14.91 9.25
CA ARG A 51 -7.45 14.45 10.36
C ARG A 51 -7.11 12.97 10.23
N GLN A 52 -8.08 12.15 9.87
CA GLN A 52 -7.87 10.71 9.66
C GLN A 52 -6.93 10.46 8.46
N GLU A 53 -7.11 11.18 7.36
CA GLU A 53 -6.24 11.08 6.17
C GLU A 53 -4.81 11.53 6.48
N GLU A 54 -4.63 12.62 7.22
CA GLU A 54 -3.32 13.10 7.68
C GLU A 54 -2.60 12.05 8.55
N LEU A 55 -3.34 11.38 9.45
CA LEU A 55 -2.78 10.33 10.30
C LEU A 55 -2.33 9.11 9.47
N GLN A 56 -3.15 8.67 8.50
CA GLN A 56 -2.81 7.58 7.60
C GLN A 56 -1.59 7.90 6.74
N LEU A 57 -1.52 9.13 6.21
CA LEU A 57 -0.39 9.57 5.40
C LEU A 57 0.91 9.57 6.22
N LYS A 58 0.84 10.03 7.47
CA LYS A 58 1.98 9.99 8.38
C LYS A 58 2.45 8.57 8.66
N GLU A 59 1.52 7.67 8.99
CA GLU A 59 1.84 6.26 9.23
C GLU A 59 2.45 5.57 7.99
N ALA A 60 1.94 5.86 6.79
CA ALA A 60 2.51 5.36 5.55
C ALA A 60 3.94 5.86 5.32
N ARG A 61 4.19 7.15 5.61
CA ARG A 61 5.53 7.75 5.52
C ARG A 61 6.50 7.11 6.50
N ASP A 62 6.07 6.93 7.74
CA ASP A 62 6.90 6.34 8.79
C ASP A 62 7.25 4.88 8.43
N ARG A 63 6.28 4.10 7.96
CA ARG A 63 6.53 2.73 7.46
C ARG A 63 7.52 2.70 6.30
N SER A 64 7.34 3.57 5.32
CA SER A 64 8.27 3.67 4.18
C SER A 64 9.69 4.03 4.61
N ALA A 65 9.85 4.88 5.62
CA ALA A 65 11.16 5.23 6.15
C ALA A 65 11.85 4.05 6.85
N GLU A 66 11.10 3.27 7.64
CA GLU A 66 11.64 2.05 8.27
C GLU A 66 11.97 0.96 7.23
N GLU A 67 11.13 0.77 6.22
CA GLU A 67 11.41 -0.13 5.09
C GLU A 67 12.67 0.28 4.31
N ALA A 68 12.87 1.59 4.09
CA ALA A 68 14.06 2.10 3.42
C ALA A 68 15.33 1.84 4.24
N LYS A 69 15.27 2.11 5.54
CA LYS A 69 16.37 1.86 6.49
C LYS A 69 16.75 0.38 6.56
N THR A 70 15.75 -0.51 6.68
CA THR A 70 15.99 -1.96 6.69
C THR A 70 16.59 -2.41 5.37
N THR A 71 16.06 -1.94 4.24
CA THR A 71 16.60 -2.26 2.90
C THR A 71 18.05 -1.79 2.73
N GLU A 72 18.41 -0.62 3.26
CA GLU A 72 19.78 -0.10 3.23
C GLU A 72 20.73 -0.97 4.06
N MET A 73 20.32 -1.37 5.27
CA MET A 73 21.11 -2.30 6.10
C MET A 73 21.35 -3.64 5.39
N LEU A 74 20.31 -4.23 4.78
CA LEU A 74 20.46 -5.49 4.05
C LEU A 74 21.40 -5.36 2.85
N LYS A 75 21.38 -4.23 2.14
CA LYS A 75 22.29 -3.96 1.02
C LYS A 75 23.74 -3.89 1.50
N GLU A 76 23.99 -3.16 2.58
CA GLU A 76 25.33 -3.03 3.15
C GLU A 76 25.89 -4.38 3.63
N GLU A 77 25.07 -5.18 4.34
CA GLU A 77 25.44 -6.55 4.72
C GLU A 77 25.74 -7.42 3.49
N GLY A 78 24.92 -7.32 2.44
CA GLY A 78 25.14 -8.02 1.18
C GLY A 78 26.47 -7.66 0.52
N TYR A 79 26.84 -6.37 0.47
CA TYR A 79 28.13 -5.92 -0.05
C TYR A 79 29.31 -6.44 0.79
N GLN A 80 29.19 -6.44 2.12
CA GLN A 80 30.23 -6.98 2.99
C GLN A 80 30.44 -8.48 2.81
N ILE A 81 29.36 -9.25 2.64
CA ILE A 81 29.44 -10.69 2.36
C ILE A 81 30.11 -10.93 1.01
N GLN A 82 29.67 -10.23 -0.04
CA GLN A 82 30.24 -10.34 -1.39
C GLN A 82 31.74 -10.07 -1.37
N GLN A 83 32.17 -8.98 -0.73
CA GLN A 83 33.59 -8.63 -0.64
C GLN A 83 34.41 -9.68 0.12
N LYS A 84 33.87 -10.24 1.21
CA LYS A 84 34.54 -11.31 1.96
C LYS A 84 34.63 -12.60 1.15
N CYS A 85 33.59 -12.98 0.42
CA CYS A 85 33.59 -14.14 -0.46
C CYS A 85 34.65 -14.01 -1.56
N GLU A 86 34.75 -12.84 -2.20
CA GLU A 86 35.77 -12.54 -3.22
C GLU A 86 37.19 -12.63 -2.66
N LYS A 87 37.43 -12.08 -1.45
CA LYS A 87 38.72 -12.17 -0.76
C LYS A 87 39.11 -13.62 -0.44
N CYS A 88 38.20 -14.41 0.14
CA CYS A 88 38.46 -15.83 0.41
C CYS A 88 38.73 -16.65 -0.87
N HIS A 89 38.15 -16.27 -2.01
CA HIS A 89 38.41 -16.92 -3.29
C HIS A 89 39.79 -16.56 -3.87
N GLN A 90 40.31 -15.35 -3.63
CA GLN A 90 41.64 -14.94 -4.07
C GLN A 90 42.78 -15.50 -3.19
N GLU A 91 42.54 -15.75 -1.90
CA GLU A 91 43.54 -16.30 -0.98
C GLU A 91 43.77 -17.82 -1.10
N LEU A 92 43.05 -18.52 -1.99
CA LEU A 92 43.31 -19.92 -2.31
C LEU A 92 44.17 -20.03 -3.59
N PRO A 93 45.52 -20.07 -3.48
CA PRO A 93 46.33 -20.55 -4.58
C PRO A 93 46.16 -22.06 -4.73
N SER A 94 46.06 -22.48 -5.98
CA SER A 94 45.97 -23.85 -6.44
C SER A 94 46.88 -24.82 -5.67
N THR A 95 46.30 -25.81 -4.98
CA THR A 95 46.99 -27.08 -4.72
C THR A 95 46.16 -28.21 -5.31
N SER A 96 46.67 -28.70 -6.45
CA SER A 96 46.41 -29.98 -7.11
C SER A 96 44.97 -30.37 -7.41
N PHE A 97 44.63 -30.22 -8.69
CA PHE A 97 43.89 -31.24 -9.43
C PHE A 97 44.51 -32.62 -9.16
N SER A 98 43.85 -33.47 -8.37
CA SER A 98 44.14 -34.90 -8.34
C SER A 98 43.24 -35.55 -9.39
N SER A 99 43.83 -35.78 -10.55
CA SER A 99 43.34 -36.71 -11.56
C SER A 99 43.24 -38.09 -10.92
N ASP A 100 42.04 -38.68 -10.90
CA ASP A 100 41.93 -40.13 -10.89
C ASP A 100 40.90 -40.62 -11.90
N LYS A 101 41.33 -41.67 -12.59
CA LYS A 101 40.86 -42.20 -13.86
C LYS A 101 39.91 -43.38 -13.60
N THR A 102 38.65 -43.27 -14.04
CA THR A 102 37.75 -44.29 -14.68
C THR A 102 37.62 -45.71 -14.07
N PRO A 103 36.44 -46.37 -14.11
CA PRO A 103 36.02 -47.03 -15.37
C PRO A 103 34.52 -47.00 -15.69
N ALA A 104 34.26 -47.22 -16.98
CA ALA A 104 32.97 -47.50 -17.57
C ALA A 104 32.38 -48.84 -17.07
N LEU A 105 31.05 -48.88 -16.94
CA LEU A 105 30.25 -50.09 -17.03
C LEU A 105 28.99 -49.78 -17.85
N GLN A 106 29.01 -50.28 -19.09
CA GLN A 106 27.86 -50.72 -19.90
C GLN A 106 27.17 -51.86 -19.10
N GLU A 107 25.86 -52.04 -19.04
CA GLU A 107 25.02 -52.66 -20.08
C GLU A 107 23.57 -52.79 -19.54
N ASP A 108 22.59 -52.65 -20.44
CA ASP A 108 21.29 -53.36 -20.56
C ASP A 108 20.32 -53.49 -19.35
N THR A 109 19.05 -53.08 -19.42
CA THR A 109 17.99 -53.81 -20.16
C THR A 109 16.64 -53.06 -20.12
N ALA A 110 16.05 -52.85 -21.31
CA ALA A 110 14.65 -53.09 -21.71
C ALA A 110 13.40 -52.53 -20.94
N PRO A 111 12.22 -52.43 -21.60
CA PRO A 111 11.21 -51.37 -21.40
C PRO A 111 9.88 -51.86 -20.77
N LEU A 112 9.05 -50.96 -20.22
CA LEU A 112 7.59 -51.19 -20.19
C LEU A 112 6.76 -49.90 -20.10
N GLU A 113 5.78 -49.88 -20.99
CA GLU A 113 4.64 -48.99 -21.25
C GLU A 113 3.88 -48.54 -19.98
N GLU A 114 3.29 -47.35 -19.92
CA GLU A 114 1.87 -47.18 -20.26
C GLU A 114 1.53 -45.76 -20.79
N LYS A 115 1.29 -45.69 -22.10
CA LYS A 115 0.23 -44.94 -22.79
C LYS A 115 -0.93 -44.48 -21.87
N THR A 116 -1.48 -43.26 -21.94
CA THR A 116 -2.37 -42.87 -23.04
C THR A 116 -2.74 -41.37 -22.97
N MET A 117 -2.35 -40.72 -24.05
CA MET A 117 -2.83 -39.53 -24.75
C MET A 117 -4.34 -39.17 -24.63
N ARG A 118 -4.62 -37.88 -24.44
CA ARG A 118 -5.58 -37.09 -25.25
C ARG A 118 -5.32 -35.61 -24.97
N GLN A 119 -4.66 -34.83 -25.86
CA GLN A 119 -5.26 -34.14 -27.03
C GLN A 119 -6.69 -33.67 -26.74
N GLU A 120 -7.10 -32.41 -26.91
CA GLU A 120 -6.65 -31.26 -27.69
C GLU A 120 -7.48 -30.08 -27.13
N SER A 121 -7.03 -28.83 -27.04
CA SER A 121 -7.23 -27.83 -28.09
C SER A 121 -6.66 -26.48 -27.64
N ARG A 122 -5.83 -25.86 -28.47
CA ARG A 122 -5.59 -24.40 -28.53
C ARG A 122 -6.56 -23.81 -29.58
N PRO A 123 -6.56 -22.50 -29.93
CA PRO A 123 -6.17 -21.26 -29.25
C PRO A 123 -7.29 -20.18 -29.32
N GLY A 124 -7.15 -19.07 -28.58
CA GLY A 124 -7.99 -17.89 -28.78
C GLY A 124 -7.28 -16.63 -28.32
N ALA A 125 -6.71 -15.88 -29.28
CA ALA A 125 -6.18 -14.54 -29.07
C ALA A 125 -7.34 -13.55 -28.85
N SER A 126 -7.11 -12.50 -28.05
CA SER A 126 -7.25 -11.09 -28.47
C SER A 126 -7.47 -10.15 -27.27
N SER A 127 -6.81 -9.00 -27.40
CA SER A 127 -6.82 -7.75 -26.62
C SER A 127 -8.19 -7.19 -26.22
N VAL A 128 -8.22 -6.29 -25.22
CA VAL A 128 -8.84 -4.93 -25.21
C VAL A 128 -8.58 -4.35 -23.80
N ILE A 129 -7.47 -3.63 -23.56
CA ILE A 129 -7.27 -2.18 -23.68
C ILE A 129 -8.40 -1.33 -23.05
N SER A 130 -8.01 -0.53 -22.07
CA SER A 130 -8.75 0.51 -21.37
C SER A 130 -9.24 1.61 -22.32
N GLU A 131 -10.51 2.02 -22.20
CA GLU A 131 -11.04 3.21 -22.89
C GLU A 131 -11.84 4.08 -21.91
N MET A 132 -11.41 5.34 -21.75
CA MET A 132 -12.14 6.42 -21.09
C MET A 132 -13.11 7.09 -22.08
N PRO A 133 -14.27 7.61 -21.65
CA PRO A 133 -15.17 8.32 -22.54
C PRO A 133 -14.78 9.80 -22.67
N GLN A 134 -14.41 10.24 -23.87
CA GLN A 134 -14.34 11.66 -24.24
C GLN A 134 -15.60 12.13 -24.97
N ARG A 135 -15.94 13.38 -24.65
CA ARG A 135 -17.17 14.14 -24.89
C ARG A 135 -17.27 14.60 -26.34
N ALA A 136 -18.41 14.42 -27.00
CA ALA A 136 -18.70 14.98 -28.32
C ALA A 136 -19.53 16.28 -28.20
N ILE A 137 -19.16 17.30 -28.97
CA ILE A 137 -19.97 18.49 -29.30
C ILE A 137 -20.08 18.52 -30.83
N PRO A 138 -21.27 18.70 -31.42
CA PRO A 138 -21.38 19.13 -32.81
C PRO A 138 -21.87 20.59 -32.93
N SER A 139 -21.50 21.17 -34.07
CA SER A 139 -21.73 22.54 -34.55
C SER A 139 -23.18 22.88 -34.90
#